data_AF-A0A7X6P786-F1
#
_entry.id   AF-A0A7X6P786-F1
#
_cell.length_a   1.000
_cell.length_b   1.000
_cell.length_c   1.000
_cell.angle_alpha   90.00
_cell.angle_beta   90.00
_cell.angle_gamma   90.00
#
_symmetry.space_group_name_H-M   'P 1'
#
loop_
_entity.id
_entity.type
_entity.pdbx_description
1 polymer ?
#
loop_
_entity_poly.entity_id
_entity_poly.type
_entity_poly.pdbx_seq_one_letter_code
_entity_poly.pdbx_strand_id
1 'polypeptide(L)'
;MGEGWFFEWSTAWTVVDHFKWYFTYNNSFAQNLGWTSRHSTAASMLAPGDVIQLQILGSDGTWIGSHSVFVTKEDSTGLYVTSHTDDYLDKKLSDIPLSSSKRLLLIRFP
;
A
#
# COMPACT_ATOMS: atom_id res chain seq x y z
N MET A 1 -18.49 25.52 4.30
CA MET A 1 -17.01 25.48 4.26
C MET A 1 -16.56 24.38 5.18
N GLY A 2 -15.59 23.57 4.76
CA GLY A 2 -14.97 22.50 5.56
C GLY A 2 -15.49 21.11 5.19
N GLU A 3 -14.71 20.13 4.77
CA GLU A 3 -13.25 20.03 4.64
C GLU A 3 -12.95 19.24 3.35
N GLY A 4 -11.88 19.64 2.69
CA GLY A 4 -11.48 19.13 1.39
C GLY A 4 -11.36 17.61 1.42
N TRP A 5 -12.02 16.98 0.46
CA TRP A 5 -11.65 15.67 -0.03
C TRP A 5 -10.16 15.74 -0.31
N PHE A 6 -9.33 15.16 0.56
CA PHE A 6 -7.91 14.99 0.34
C PHE A 6 -7.78 13.96 -0.80
N PHE A 7 -8.05 14.42 -2.01
CA PHE A 7 -7.66 13.72 -3.22
C PHE A 7 -6.14 13.74 -3.17
N GLU A 8 -5.52 12.62 -2.82
CA GLU A 8 -4.08 12.43 -2.95
C GLU A 8 -3.76 12.65 -4.43
N TRP A 9 -3.12 13.78 -4.75
CA TRP A 9 -2.70 14.08 -6.11
C TRP A 9 -1.61 13.06 -6.47
N SER A 10 -1.98 12.07 -7.27
CA SER A 10 -1.01 11.20 -7.93
C SER A 10 -0.15 12.07 -8.85
N THR A 11 1.17 11.94 -8.74
CA THR A 11 2.10 12.59 -9.67
C THR A 11 2.00 11.91 -11.04
N ALA A 12 2.36 12.61 -12.12
CA ALA A 12 2.20 12.13 -13.51
C ALA A 12 2.99 10.84 -13.87
N TRP A 13 3.74 10.31 -12.92
CA TRP A 13 4.64 9.16 -13.04
C TRP A 13 4.38 8.09 -11.96
N THR A 14 3.48 8.35 -11.00
CA THR A 14 2.80 7.27 -10.30
C THR A 14 1.88 6.59 -11.31
N VAL A 15 1.59 5.30 -11.18
CA VAL A 15 0.59 4.65 -12.02
C VAL A 15 -0.78 5.23 -11.66
N VAL A 16 -1.08 6.40 -12.23
CA VAL A 16 -2.26 7.23 -11.95
C VAL A 16 -3.51 6.40 -12.08
N ASP A 17 -3.51 5.48 -13.05
CA ASP A 17 -4.62 4.58 -13.30
C ASP A 17 -4.86 3.62 -12.13
N HIS A 18 -3.82 3.02 -11.51
CA HIS A 18 -4.03 2.14 -10.34
C HIS A 18 -4.53 2.92 -9.11
N PHE A 19 -3.97 4.10 -8.85
CA PHE A 19 -4.43 4.97 -7.77
C PHE A 19 -5.88 5.42 -8.01
N LYS A 20 -6.18 5.92 -9.20
CA LYS A 20 -7.52 6.35 -9.61
C LYS A 20 -8.51 5.20 -9.55
N TRP A 21 -8.12 4.02 -10.05
CA TRP A 21 -8.98 2.85 -10.07
C TRP A 21 -9.32 2.38 -8.64
N TYR A 22 -8.33 2.41 -7.75
CA TYR A 22 -8.55 2.14 -6.32
C TYR A 22 -9.55 3.09 -5.68
N PHE A 23 -9.28 4.40 -5.72
CA PHE A 23 -10.12 5.38 -5.04
C PHE A 23 -11.50 5.54 -5.67
N THR A 24 -11.63 5.28 -6.98
CA THR A 24 -12.89 5.49 -7.71
C THR A 24 -13.79 4.26 -7.74
N TYR A 25 -13.22 3.05 -7.86
CA TYR A 25 -13.99 1.84 -8.18
C TYR A 25 -13.85 0.71 -7.17
N ASN A 26 -12.64 0.51 -6.63
CA ASN A 26 -12.34 -0.72 -5.90
C ASN A 26 -12.38 -0.57 -4.37
N ASN A 27 -12.28 0.64 -3.81
CA ASN A 27 -12.21 0.84 -2.36
C ASN A 27 -13.42 0.23 -1.60
N SER A 28 -14.59 0.20 -2.23
CA SER A 28 -15.84 -0.27 -1.63
C SER A 28 -15.94 -1.79 -1.58
N PHE A 29 -15.05 -2.49 -2.30
CA PHE A 29 -14.94 -3.94 -2.35
C PHE A 29 -13.62 -4.44 -1.74
N ALA A 30 -12.88 -3.55 -1.07
CA ALA A 30 -11.61 -3.87 -0.44
C ALA A 30 -11.78 -4.92 0.66
N GLN A 31 -11.10 -6.05 0.54
CA GLN A 31 -10.99 -7.05 1.59
C GLN A 31 -9.71 -6.84 2.39
N ASN A 32 -9.84 -6.66 3.70
CA ASN A 32 -8.73 -6.65 4.63
C ASN A 32 -8.25 -8.09 4.87
N LEU A 33 -7.01 -8.39 4.48
CA LEU A 33 -6.39 -9.71 4.66
C LEU A 33 -5.61 -9.83 5.99
N GLY A 34 -5.61 -8.79 6.81
CA GLY A 34 -4.88 -8.69 8.07
C GLY A 34 -3.58 -7.90 7.94
N TRP A 35 -2.79 -7.91 9.01
CA TRP A 35 -1.51 -7.20 9.07
C TRP A 35 -0.34 -8.18 9.28
N THR A 36 0.86 -7.75 8.87
CA THR A 36 2.10 -8.50 9.09
C THR A 36 3.30 -7.57 9.25
N SER A 37 4.29 -8.04 10.01
CA SER A 37 5.62 -7.42 10.11
C SER A 37 6.69 -8.21 9.34
N ARG A 38 6.27 -9.07 8.40
CA ARG A 38 7.16 -9.89 7.57
C ARG A 38 6.83 -9.74 6.09
N HIS A 39 7.83 -9.41 5.28
CA HIS A 39 7.68 -9.32 3.83
C HIS A 39 7.26 -10.64 3.20
N SER A 40 7.79 -11.77 3.67
CA SER A 40 7.46 -13.10 3.12
C SER A 40 5.98 -13.46 3.29
N THR A 41 5.40 -13.14 4.44
CA THR A 41 3.95 -13.31 4.66
C THR A 41 3.14 -12.42 3.72
N ALA A 42 3.52 -11.14 3.59
CA ALA A 42 2.85 -10.25 2.66
C ALA A 42 2.95 -10.76 1.21
N ALA A 43 4.12 -11.22 0.79
CA ALA A 43 4.36 -11.78 -0.54
C ALA A 43 3.50 -13.02 -0.83
N SER A 44 3.26 -13.88 0.16
CA SER A 44 2.39 -15.06 -0.02
C SER A 44 0.90 -14.74 -0.10
N MET A 45 0.50 -13.53 0.30
CA MET A 45 -0.90 -13.15 0.45
C MET A 45 -1.36 -12.14 -0.60
N LEU A 46 -0.44 -11.43 -1.24
CA LEU A 46 -0.72 -10.37 -2.19
C LEU A 46 -0.41 -10.80 -3.63
N ALA A 47 -1.02 -10.11 -4.59
CA ALA A 47 -0.77 -10.23 -6.01
C ALA A 47 -0.79 -8.83 -6.67
N PRO A 48 -0.28 -8.68 -7.91
CA PRO A 48 -0.43 -7.43 -8.65
C PRO A 48 -1.89 -6.95 -8.69
N GLY A 49 -2.10 -5.66 -8.41
CA GLY A 49 -3.42 -5.04 -8.24
C GLY A 49 -3.86 -4.87 -6.79
N ASP A 50 -3.26 -5.59 -5.84
CA ASP A 50 -3.54 -5.43 -4.41
C ASP A 50 -2.87 -4.16 -3.84
N VAL A 51 -3.35 -3.73 -2.66
CA VAL A 51 -2.86 -2.55 -1.94
C VAL A 51 -2.26 -2.96 -0.60
N ILE A 52 -1.23 -2.24 -0.19
CA ILE A 52 -0.66 -2.32 1.13
C ILE A 52 -0.77 -0.96 1.80
N GLN A 53 -1.44 -0.92 2.94
CA GLN A 53 -1.42 0.24 3.80
C GLN A 53 -0.24 0.09 4.78
N LEU A 54 0.77 0.94 4.64
CA LEU A 54 1.85 1.07 5.62
C LEU A 54 1.26 1.64 6.91
N GLN A 55 1.56 0.97 8.02
CA GLN A 55 1.11 1.39 9.34
C GLN A 55 2.30 1.72 10.24
N ILE A 56 2.16 2.79 11.00
CA ILE A 56 3.09 3.21 12.05
C ILE A 56 2.44 3.09 13.42
N LEU A 57 3.23 2.76 14.43
CA LEU A 57 2.78 2.75 15.82
C LEU A 57 2.81 4.17 16.39
N GLY A 58 1.65 4.70 16.74
CA GLY A 58 1.48 5.99 17.40
C GLY A 58 2.01 5.98 18.85
N SER A 59 2.21 7.17 19.40
CA SER A 59 2.67 7.34 20.79
C SER A 59 1.66 6.85 21.84
N ASP A 60 0.39 6.72 21.44
CA ASP A 60 -0.72 6.18 22.22
C ASP A 60 -0.82 4.64 22.14
N GLY A 61 0.05 3.99 21.37
CA GLY A 61 0.03 2.54 21.13
C GLY A 61 -0.93 2.10 20.03
N THR A 62 -1.57 3.04 19.32
CA THR A 62 -2.48 2.74 18.22
C THR A 62 -1.72 2.61 16.90
N TRP A 63 -2.09 1.65 16.07
CA TRP A 63 -1.55 1.54 14.71
C TRP A 63 -2.33 2.43 13.75
N ILE A 64 -1.62 3.31 13.05
CA ILE A 64 -2.21 4.33 12.19
C ILE A 64 -1.73 4.10 10.76
N GLY A 65 -2.63 4.13 9.79
CA GLY A 65 -2.26 4.12 8.37
C GLY A 65 -1.48 5.39 8.04
N SER A 66 -0.23 5.24 7.61
CA SER A 66 0.63 6.38 7.24
C SER A 66 0.69 6.59 5.73
N HIS A 67 0.66 5.50 4.95
CA HIS A 67 0.81 5.59 3.51
C HIS A 67 0.25 4.37 2.77
N SER A 68 -0.11 4.52 1.50
CA SER A 68 -0.61 3.44 0.65
C SER A 68 0.38 3.15 -0.48
N VAL A 69 0.75 1.88 -0.63
CA VAL A 69 1.57 1.40 -1.75
C VAL A 69 0.79 0.34 -2.53
N PHE A 70 0.99 0.30 -3.85
CA PHE A 70 0.27 -0.60 -4.76
C PHE A 70 1.19 -1.68 -5.25
N VAL A 71 0.75 -2.94 -5.23
CA VAL A 71 1.50 -4.05 -5.83
C VAL A 71 1.33 -3.97 -7.35
N THR A 72 2.41 -3.72 -8.08
CA THR A 72 2.35 -3.47 -9.53
C THR A 72 2.75 -4.66 -10.37
N LYS A 73 3.69 -5.47 -9.89
CA LYS A 73 4.19 -6.63 -10.62
C LYS A 73 4.78 -7.69 -9.70
N GLU A 74 4.84 -8.91 -10.21
CA GLU A 74 5.50 -10.06 -9.60
C GLU A 74 6.45 -10.66 -10.64
N ASP A 75 7.68 -10.96 -10.23
CA ASP A 75 8.62 -11.75 -11.03
C ASP A 75 9.28 -12.86 -10.19
N SER A 76 10.22 -13.60 -10.78
CA SER A 76 10.93 -14.69 -10.09
C SER A 76 11.72 -14.26 -8.85
N THR A 77 11.90 -12.95 -8.65
CA THR A 77 12.65 -12.34 -7.55
C THR A 77 11.75 -11.68 -6.50
N GLY A 78 10.43 -11.62 -6.71
CA GLY A 78 9.42 -11.21 -5.74
C GLY A 78 8.39 -10.19 -6.24
N LEU A 79 7.64 -9.62 -5.29
CA LEU A 79 6.67 -8.56 -5.53
C LEU A 79 7.32 -7.18 -5.58
N TYR A 80 6.76 -6.33 -6.42
CA TYR A 80 7.16 -4.94 -6.56
C TYR A 80 5.96 -4.04 -6.27
N VAL A 81 6.27 -2.87 -5.71
CA VAL A 81 5.30 -1.89 -5.30
C VAL A 81 5.61 -0.51 -5.87
N THR A 82 4.57 0.31 -5.99
CA THR A 82 4.69 1.71 -6.36
C THR A 82 3.94 2.61 -5.38
N SER A 83 4.50 3.77 -5.08
CA SER A 83 3.84 4.85 -4.35
C SER A 83 4.29 6.22 -4.81
N HIS A 84 3.43 7.23 -4.62
CA HIS A 84 3.76 8.61 -4.95
C HIS A 84 4.70 9.25 -3.92
N THR A 85 4.63 8.83 -2.65
CA THR A 85 5.59 9.29 -1.64
C THR A 85 6.90 8.54 -1.83
N ASP A 86 8.01 9.28 -1.74
CA ASP A 86 9.39 8.83 -1.91
C ASP A 86 9.76 8.31 -3.31
N ASP A 87 8.97 8.64 -4.34
CA ASP A 87 9.30 8.36 -5.73
C ASP A 87 9.53 6.86 -6.00
N TYR A 88 8.80 6.02 -5.26
CA TYR A 88 8.89 4.57 -5.37
C TYR A 88 8.17 4.14 -6.64
N LEU A 89 8.88 4.09 -7.75
CA LEU A 89 8.44 3.38 -8.95
C LEU A 89 9.04 1.98 -8.95
N ASP A 90 8.18 0.96 -8.87
CA ASP A 90 8.56 -0.45 -8.93
C ASP A 90 9.72 -0.84 -8.00
N LYS A 91 9.60 -0.50 -6.71
CA LYS A 91 10.55 -1.00 -5.70
C LYS A 91 10.15 -2.38 -5.22
N LYS A 92 11.11 -3.21 -4.81
CA LYS A 92 10.76 -4.52 -4.26
C LYS A 92 10.01 -4.34 -2.95
N LEU A 93 9.02 -5.20 -2.71
CA LEU A 93 8.31 -5.25 -1.43
C LEU A 93 9.29 -5.41 -0.25
N SER A 94 10.35 -6.20 -0.44
CA SER A 94 11.42 -6.42 0.55
C SER A 94 12.16 -5.15 0.97
N ASP A 95 12.12 -4.10 0.15
CA ASP A 95 12.85 -2.86 0.40
C ASP A 95 12.05 -1.90 1.29
N ILE A 96 10.75 -2.18 1.53
CA ILE A 96 9.94 -1.41 2.46
C ILE A 96 10.48 -1.62 3.88
N PRO A 97 10.89 -0.56 4.59
CA PRO A 97 11.45 -0.70 5.93
C PRO A 97 10.37 -1.12 6.94
N LEU A 98 10.56 -2.29 7.54
CA LEU A 98 9.74 -2.79 8.65
C LEU A 98 10.51 -2.69 9.97
N SER A 99 9.79 -2.53 11.07
CA SER A 99 10.36 -2.46 12.41
C SER A 99 9.31 -2.82 13.46
N SER A 100 9.65 -2.76 14.74
CA SER A 100 8.67 -2.89 15.83
C SER A 100 7.57 -1.81 15.79
N SER A 101 7.81 -0.69 15.10
CA SER A 101 6.88 0.43 14.95
C SER A 101 6.37 0.62 13.51
N LYS A 102 6.70 -0.28 12.59
CA LYS A 102 6.27 -0.23 11.18
C LYS A 102 5.82 -1.60 10.71
N ARG A 103 4.60 -1.69 10.19
CA ARG A 103 4.02 -2.95 9.67
C ARG A 103 3.18 -2.72 8.42
N LEU A 104 2.78 -3.81 7.80
CA LEU A 104 1.99 -3.83 6.56
C LEU A 104 0.57 -4.28 6.88
N LEU A 105 -0.43 -3.50 6.48
CA LEU A 105 -1.81 -3.94 6.41
C LEU A 105 -2.11 -4.32 4.95
N LEU A 106 -2.61 -5.52 4.75
CA LEU A 106 -2.76 -6.15 3.44
C LEU A 106 -4.20 -6.03 2.97
N ILE A 107 -4.41 -5.49 1.76
CA ILE A 107 -5.73 -5.19 1.21
C ILE A 107 -5.83 -5.76 -0.19
N ARG A 108 -6.85 -6.59 -0.44
CA ARG A 108 -7.12 -7.21 -1.75
C ARG A 108 -8.42 -6.70 -2.34
N PHE A 109 -8.47 -6.67 -3.67
CA PHE A 109 -9.69 -6.43 -4.43
C PHE A 109 -10.12 -7.69 -5.18
N PRO A 110 -11.43 -7.92 -5.35
CA PRO A 110 -11.94 -9.05 -6.14
C PRO A 110 -11.60 -8.94 -7.63
#